data_AF-A0A6U1NTU9-F1
#
_entry.id   AF-A0A6U1NTU9-F1
#
_cell.length_a   1.000
_cell.length_b   1.000
_cell.length_c   1.000
_cell.angle_alpha   90.00
_cell.angle_beta   90.00
_cell.angle_gamma   90.00
#
_symmetry.space_group_name_H-M   'P 1'
#
loop_
_entity.id
_entity.type
_entity.pdbx_description
1 polymer ?
#
loop_
_entity_poly.entity_id
_entity_poly.type
_entity_poly.pdbx_seq_one_letter_code
_entity_poly.pdbx_strand_id
1 'polypeptide(L)'
;MPRRSRRRLSQSDAMDEEPSTMEVLVGYTKSPYFFAGLLLFGSLAMFSDATVFLELLFGPQDTRFEGSLPNSLLTLNYPYTLMRSVVMEQPVADSDVPFFWHPHKSDEKILDKVLTNCYGVETIKLDSKKNIQQAKDVKIASRNNKKSAILSPFFPEAIEVLTPDNLGRAVCLFRHPLDYDFHSDLLNKSQEEDKNSQKKTDNYLIRYIFNHFQGSVGFKELGDAKQLVRDVCVVSNMDKTTESIERAAAYFGWALTEGSTESCVKDIVDAIKPTERYVDHDTPEWEKFYRDYKFDCQLYEFTQQAWRAQIQTIVPLALQQQRENQRLRRQHQDEEEAG
;
A
#
# COMPACT_ATOMS: atom_id res chain seq x y z
N MET A 1 48.09 31.22 -29.49
CA MET A 1 47.23 30.12 -28.99
C MET A 1 48.07 29.20 -28.10
N PRO A 2 47.82 29.11 -26.78
CA PRO A 2 48.54 28.17 -25.93
C PRO A 2 47.75 26.87 -25.74
N ARG A 3 48.43 25.73 -25.95
CA ARG A 3 47.94 24.37 -25.75
C ARG A 3 47.79 24.08 -24.25
N ARG A 4 46.58 23.71 -23.81
CA ARG A 4 46.32 23.18 -22.46
C ARG A 4 46.70 21.71 -22.39
N SER A 5 47.68 21.42 -21.52
CA SER A 5 48.10 20.09 -21.10
C SER A 5 47.06 19.46 -20.17
N ARG A 6 46.59 18.25 -20.50
CA ARG A 6 45.75 17.41 -19.62
C ARG A 6 46.67 16.67 -18.63
N ARG A 7 46.58 17.03 -17.35
CA ARG A 7 47.08 16.18 -16.25
C ARG A 7 46.05 15.08 -15.96
N ARG A 8 46.47 13.83 -16.08
CA ARG A 8 45.81 12.67 -15.48
C ARG A 8 46.09 12.72 -13.97
N LEU A 9 45.04 12.69 -13.16
CA LEU A 9 45.13 12.42 -11.73
C LEU A 9 45.12 10.90 -11.55
N SER A 10 46.16 10.42 -10.90
CA SER A 10 46.37 9.04 -10.49
C SER A 10 45.39 8.66 -9.38
N GLN A 11 44.86 7.46 -9.54
CA GLN A 11 44.04 6.70 -8.60
C GLN A 11 44.93 6.31 -7.41
N SER A 12 44.53 6.66 -6.20
CA SER A 12 45.16 6.23 -4.95
C SER A 12 44.09 5.75 -3.98
N ASP A 13 44.17 4.46 -3.66
CA ASP A 13 44.03 3.85 -2.33
C ASP A 13 42.91 4.35 -1.40
N ALA A 14 41.88 3.52 -1.26
CA ALA A 14 40.97 3.47 -0.10
C ALA A 14 40.74 1.99 0.19
N MET A 15 41.51 1.41 1.12
CA MET A 15 41.16 1.20 2.55
C MET A 15 39.94 0.31 2.73
N ASP A 16 40.23 -0.99 2.82
CA ASP A 16 39.39 -2.02 3.44
C ASP A 16 39.41 -1.82 4.97
N GLU A 17 38.29 -1.42 5.55
CA GLU A 17 38.01 -1.65 6.98
C GLU A 17 36.60 -2.24 7.11
N GLU A 18 36.55 -3.51 7.51
CA GLU A 18 35.34 -4.20 7.96
C GLU A 18 34.87 -3.61 9.30
N PRO A 19 33.57 -3.32 9.48
CA PRO A 19 33.04 -3.07 10.81
C PRO A 19 32.72 -4.38 11.52
N SER A 20 33.27 -4.46 12.72
CA SER A 20 33.13 -5.52 13.72
C SER A 20 31.66 -5.85 14.05
N THR A 21 31.40 -7.15 14.18
CA THR A 21 30.20 -7.76 14.74
C THR A 21 29.83 -7.17 16.11
N MET A 22 28.64 -6.57 16.20
CA MET A 22 28.04 -6.11 17.45
C MET A 22 27.32 -7.29 18.13
N GLU A 23 27.87 -7.78 19.24
CA GLU A 23 27.23 -8.78 20.10
C GLU A 23 26.00 -8.17 20.80
N VAL A 24 24.82 -8.71 20.51
CA VAL A 24 23.58 -8.38 21.24
C VAL A 24 23.45 -9.31 22.44
N LEU A 25 23.76 -8.81 23.63
CA LEU A 25 23.48 -9.46 24.90
C LEU A 25 21.97 -9.38 25.21
N VAL A 26 21.27 -10.51 25.05
CA VAL A 26 19.88 -10.68 25.48
C VAL A 26 19.87 -11.01 26.98
N GLY A 27 19.60 -10.00 27.80
CA GLY A 27 19.34 -10.17 29.23
C GLY A 27 17.88 -10.55 29.49
N TYR A 28 17.60 -11.83 29.73
CA TYR A 28 16.32 -12.29 30.26
C TYR A 28 16.26 -12.08 31.79
N THR A 29 15.49 -11.10 32.25
CA THR A 29 15.10 -11.01 33.67
C THR A 29 13.73 -11.65 33.88
N LYS A 30 13.71 -12.72 34.67
CA LYS A 30 12.50 -13.40 35.16
C LYS A 30 11.87 -12.55 36.26
N SER A 31 10.57 -12.32 36.18
CA SER A 31 9.75 -11.84 37.31
C SER A 31 8.61 -12.82 37.57
N PRO A 32 8.47 -13.37 38.80
CA PRO A 32 7.40 -14.29 39.15
C PRO A 32 6.55 -13.73 40.29
N TYR A 33 5.34 -13.21 40.04
CA TYR A 33 4.33 -13.04 41.10
C TYR A 33 2.93 -13.14 40.48
N PHE A 34 2.20 -14.22 40.84
CA PHE A 34 0.99 -14.20 41.67
C PHE A 34 -0.29 -13.78 40.92
N PHE A 35 -1.19 -14.74 40.69
CA PHE A 35 -2.59 -14.59 41.07
C PHE A 35 -3.22 -15.97 41.24
N ALA A 36 -3.56 -16.28 42.48
CA ALA A 36 -4.37 -17.42 42.87
C ALA A 36 -5.83 -16.95 43.05
N GLY A 37 -6.75 -17.75 42.52
CA GLY A 37 -8.06 -18.05 43.10
C GLY A 37 -9.12 -16.96 43.16
N LEU A 38 -10.20 -17.14 42.38
CA LEU A 38 -11.54 -17.16 42.97
C LEU A 38 -12.52 -17.93 42.06
N LEU A 39 -12.81 -19.17 42.47
CA LEU A 39 -14.08 -19.84 42.18
C LEU A 39 -15.11 -19.31 43.19
N LEU A 40 -16.36 -19.12 42.78
CA LEU A 40 -17.56 -19.73 43.37
C LEU A 40 -18.88 -19.08 42.86
N PHE A 41 -19.74 -19.98 42.35
CA PHE A 41 -21.21 -20.01 42.35
C PHE A 41 -22.07 -18.93 41.68
N GLY A 42 -23.04 -19.41 40.88
CA GLY A 42 -24.33 -18.74 40.72
C GLY A 42 -25.14 -19.19 39.51
N SER A 43 -25.77 -20.36 39.59
CA SER A 43 -26.78 -20.83 38.64
C SER A 43 -27.92 -19.82 38.45
N LEU A 44 -28.25 -19.46 37.21
CA LEU A 44 -29.60 -19.03 36.85
C LEU A 44 -30.07 -19.75 35.58
N ALA A 45 -31.25 -20.33 35.70
CA ALA A 45 -31.87 -21.22 34.74
C ALA A 45 -32.53 -20.46 33.57
N MET A 46 -32.47 -21.11 32.41
CA MET A 46 -33.50 -21.19 31.37
C MET A 46 -34.11 -19.90 30.82
N PHE A 47 -33.54 -19.44 29.70
CA PHE A 47 -34.33 -18.94 28.58
C PHE A 47 -34.15 -19.89 27.39
N SER A 48 -35.15 -20.76 27.21
CA SER A 48 -35.39 -21.48 25.97
C SER A 48 -35.96 -20.48 24.96
N ASP A 49 -35.10 -19.84 24.17
CA ASP A 49 -35.39 -19.32 22.81
C ASP A 49 -34.19 -18.52 22.25
N ALA A 50 -32.98 -19.06 22.39
CA ALA A 50 -31.78 -18.46 21.80
C ALA A 50 -31.58 -18.83 20.32
N THR A 51 -32.38 -19.75 19.77
CA THR A 51 -32.19 -20.27 18.41
C THR A 51 -32.67 -19.30 17.33
N VAL A 52 -33.69 -18.49 17.61
CA VAL A 52 -34.24 -17.53 16.63
C VAL A 52 -33.39 -16.25 16.54
N PHE A 53 -32.66 -15.91 17.61
CA PHE A 53 -31.83 -14.69 17.62
C PHE A 53 -30.47 -14.87 16.93
N LEU A 54 -29.97 -16.11 16.82
CA LEU A 54 -28.76 -16.40 16.05
C LEU A 54 -29.00 -16.43 14.53
N GLU A 55 -30.16 -16.92 14.06
CA GLU A 55 -30.47 -16.92 12.61
C GLU A 55 -30.70 -15.52 12.03
N LEU A 56 -31.10 -14.54 12.85
CA LEU A 56 -31.20 -13.14 12.44
C LEU A 56 -29.86 -12.40 12.41
N LEU A 57 -28.85 -12.89 13.14
CA LEU A 57 -27.47 -12.38 13.08
C LEU A 57 -26.62 -13.09 12.03
N PHE A 58 -26.98 -14.33 11.67
CA PHE A 58 -26.31 -15.14 10.67
C PHE A 58 -27.34 -15.62 9.64
N GLY A 59 -27.74 -14.73 8.73
CA GLY A 59 -28.51 -15.11 7.55
C GLY A 59 -27.83 -16.23 6.75
N PRO A 60 -28.55 -16.92 5.85
CA PRO A 60 -28.04 -18.09 5.14
C PRO A 60 -26.67 -17.78 4.52
N GLN A 61 -25.64 -18.42 5.06
CA GLN A 61 -24.27 -18.23 4.60
C GLN A 61 -24.16 -18.84 3.21
N ASP A 62 -24.03 -17.98 2.20
CA ASP A 62 -23.61 -18.37 0.87
C ASP A 62 -22.16 -18.85 1.01
N THR A 63 -21.95 -20.17 1.05
CA THR A 63 -20.65 -20.85 1.27
C THR A 63 -19.62 -20.60 0.17
N ARG A 64 -19.91 -19.71 -0.78
CA ARG A 64 -19.02 -19.31 -1.88
C ARG A 64 -17.92 -18.33 -1.46
N PHE A 65 -17.95 -17.83 -0.21
CA PHE A 65 -16.94 -16.91 0.34
C PHE A 65 -16.31 -17.41 1.64
N GLU A 66 -16.09 -18.73 1.80
CA GLU A 66 -15.08 -19.22 2.74
C GLU A 66 -13.67 -18.88 2.20
N GLY A 67 -13.36 -17.58 2.19
CA GLY A 67 -12.08 -17.02 1.78
C GLY A 67 -10.98 -17.42 2.76
N SER A 68 -9.97 -18.09 2.22
CA SER A 68 -8.86 -18.77 2.87
C SER A 68 -7.84 -17.90 3.64
N LEU A 69 -8.25 -16.81 4.30
CA LEU A 69 -7.32 -15.96 5.06
C LEU A 69 -7.85 -15.56 6.45
N PRO A 70 -8.05 -16.51 7.39
CA PRO A 70 -8.40 -16.17 8.78
C PRO A 70 -7.28 -15.48 9.58
N ASN A 71 -6.12 -15.14 8.98
CA ASN A 71 -4.92 -14.72 9.74
C ASN A 71 -4.25 -13.42 9.27
N SER A 72 -4.76 -12.70 8.26
CA SER A 72 -4.24 -11.37 7.97
C SER A 72 -5.07 -10.33 8.74
N LEU A 73 -4.42 -9.49 9.55
CA LEU A 73 -5.06 -8.39 10.31
C LEU A 73 -5.91 -7.46 9.41
N LEU A 74 -5.67 -7.48 8.10
CA LEU A 74 -6.43 -6.74 7.10
C LEU A 74 -7.86 -7.27 6.93
N THR A 75 -8.09 -8.56 7.16
CA THR A 75 -9.44 -9.15 7.10
C THR A 75 -10.36 -8.67 8.22
N LEU A 76 -9.81 -8.09 9.28
CA LEU A 76 -10.57 -7.61 10.45
C LEU A 76 -10.89 -6.11 10.37
N ASN A 77 -10.18 -5.36 9.53
CA ASN A 77 -10.30 -3.91 9.46
C ASN A 77 -11.04 -3.51 8.18
N TYR A 78 -12.37 -3.46 8.24
CA TYR A 78 -13.14 -2.80 7.18
C TYR A 78 -12.67 -1.34 7.05
N PRO A 79 -12.46 -0.82 5.83
CA PRO A 79 -12.81 -1.39 4.53
C PRO A 79 -11.68 -2.12 3.77
N TYR A 80 -10.54 -2.39 4.41
CA TYR A 80 -9.39 -3.05 3.74
C TYR A 80 -9.66 -4.48 3.29
N THR A 81 -10.71 -5.10 3.80
CA THR A 81 -11.26 -6.36 3.30
C THR A 81 -11.66 -6.32 1.82
N LEU A 82 -11.88 -5.12 1.27
CA LEU A 82 -12.20 -4.91 -0.15
C LEU A 82 -10.96 -4.88 -1.06
N MET A 83 -9.76 -5.11 -0.51
CA MET A 83 -8.50 -5.10 -1.24
C MET A 83 -7.91 -6.52 -1.30
N ARG A 84 -7.41 -6.91 -2.48
CA ARG A 84 -6.75 -8.20 -2.69
C ARG A 84 -5.26 -8.15 -2.38
N SER A 85 -4.71 -9.30 -1.99
CA SER A 85 -3.26 -9.44 -1.86
C SER A 85 -2.55 -9.36 -3.21
N VAL A 86 -1.60 -8.43 -3.38
CA VAL A 86 -0.85 -8.26 -4.63
C VAL A 86 0.12 -9.41 -4.95
N VAL A 87 0.54 -10.14 -3.91
CA VAL A 87 1.48 -11.26 -4.02
C VAL A 87 0.75 -12.61 -4.01
N MET A 88 -0.19 -12.80 -3.09
CA MET A 88 -0.77 -14.12 -2.85
C MET A 88 -1.91 -14.47 -3.82
N GLU A 89 -2.64 -13.46 -4.30
CA GLU A 89 -3.79 -13.65 -5.18
C GLU A 89 -3.41 -13.29 -6.61
N GLN A 90 -2.56 -14.10 -7.24
CA GLN A 90 -2.25 -13.99 -8.67
C GLN A 90 -2.87 -15.18 -9.42
N PRO A 91 -3.42 -14.97 -10.64
CA PRO A 91 -3.32 -13.75 -11.44
C PRO A 91 -4.22 -12.59 -10.98
N VAL A 92 -3.95 -11.39 -11.48
CA VAL A 92 -4.89 -10.25 -11.36
C VAL A 92 -6.18 -10.62 -12.09
N ALA A 93 -7.31 -10.59 -11.39
CA ALA A 93 -8.60 -10.96 -11.96
C ALA A 93 -9.14 -9.82 -12.84
N ASP A 94 -9.95 -10.18 -13.83
CA ASP A 94 -10.56 -9.22 -14.75
C ASP A 94 -11.52 -8.23 -14.07
N SER A 95 -12.06 -8.62 -12.91
CA SER A 95 -12.93 -7.82 -12.07
C SER A 95 -12.18 -6.92 -11.09
N ASP A 96 -10.87 -7.09 -10.95
CA ASP A 96 -10.06 -6.33 -9.99
C ASP A 96 -9.96 -4.88 -10.44
N VAL A 97 -10.16 -3.96 -9.49
CA VAL A 97 -10.14 -2.52 -9.73
C VAL A 97 -8.74 -1.97 -9.44
N PRO A 98 -8.03 -1.43 -10.46
CA PRO A 98 -6.77 -0.73 -10.23
C PRO A 98 -7.04 0.54 -9.41
N PHE A 99 -6.42 0.64 -8.24
CA PHE A 99 -6.61 1.74 -7.32
C PHE A 99 -5.26 2.45 -7.10
N PHE A 100 -5.12 3.69 -7.55
CA PHE A 100 -3.95 4.51 -7.29
C PHE A 100 -4.19 5.38 -6.06
N TRP A 101 -3.56 4.98 -4.96
CA TRP A 101 -3.50 5.79 -3.77
C TRP A 101 -2.38 6.83 -3.92
N HIS A 102 -2.76 8.11 -3.97
CA HIS A 102 -1.85 9.24 -4.14
C HIS A 102 -2.00 10.25 -3.00
N PRO A 103 -1.46 9.97 -1.80
CA PRO A 103 -1.60 10.89 -0.67
C PRO A 103 -1.00 12.28 -0.96
N HIS A 104 -0.08 12.36 -1.91
CA HIS A 104 0.65 13.55 -2.33
C HIS A 104 0.06 14.20 -3.58
N LYS A 105 0.09 15.54 -3.64
CA LYS A 105 -0.46 16.32 -4.77
C LYS A 105 0.34 16.14 -6.04
N SER A 106 1.65 16.03 -5.93
CA SER A 106 2.54 15.82 -7.08
C SER A 106 2.37 14.44 -7.72
N ASP A 107 2.05 13.40 -6.93
CA ASP A 107 1.80 12.04 -7.42
C ASP A 107 0.60 12.01 -8.37
N GLU A 108 -0.50 12.65 -7.99
CA GLU A 108 -1.73 12.69 -8.79
C GLU A 108 -1.44 13.15 -10.21
N LYS A 109 -0.68 14.25 -10.36
CA LYS A 109 -0.37 14.84 -11.67
C LYS A 109 0.46 13.92 -12.54
N ILE A 110 1.40 13.18 -11.95
CA ILE A 110 2.24 12.22 -12.66
C ILE A 110 1.36 11.05 -13.11
N LEU A 111 0.65 10.43 -12.17
CA LEU A 111 -0.16 9.24 -12.41
C LEU A 111 -1.26 9.51 -13.43
N ASP A 112 -2.02 10.59 -13.26
CA ASP A 112 -3.14 10.94 -14.16
C ASP A 112 -2.67 11.13 -15.61
N LYS A 113 -1.58 11.88 -15.80
CA LYS A 113 -1.02 12.12 -17.13
C LYS A 113 -0.43 10.85 -17.74
N VAL A 114 0.31 10.06 -16.98
CA VAL A 114 0.93 8.84 -17.51
C VAL A 114 -0.14 7.81 -17.88
N LEU A 115 -1.11 7.58 -16.99
CA LEU A 115 -2.19 6.61 -17.23
C LEU A 115 -3.02 7.00 -18.45
N THR A 116 -3.41 8.27 -18.54
CA THR A 116 -4.24 8.75 -19.67
C THR A 116 -3.45 8.79 -20.97
N ASN A 117 -2.24 9.39 -20.97
CA ASN A 117 -1.53 9.70 -22.22
C ASN A 117 -0.70 8.54 -22.74
N CYS A 118 -0.06 7.76 -21.85
CA CYS A 118 0.83 6.67 -22.28
C CYS A 118 0.09 5.34 -22.40
N TYR A 119 -0.90 5.09 -21.54
CA TYR A 119 -1.59 3.79 -21.46
C TYR A 119 -3.07 3.84 -21.87
N GLY A 120 -3.65 5.02 -22.09
CA GLY A 120 -5.05 5.15 -22.53
C GLY A 120 -6.03 4.64 -21.48
N VAL A 121 -5.64 4.71 -20.21
CA VAL A 121 -6.45 4.32 -19.07
C VAL A 121 -7.32 5.51 -18.66
N GLU A 122 -8.63 5.29 -18.59
CA GLU A 122 -9.60 6.25 -18.06
C GLU A 122 -9.40 6.41 -16.55
N THR A 123 -9.14 7.64 -16.10
CA THR A 123 -8.93 7.92 -14.68
C THR A 123 -10.22 8.39 -14.02
N ILE A 124 -10.64 7.70 -12.95
CA ILE A 124 -11.78 8.07 -12.11
C ILE A 124 -11.24 8.75 -10.86
N LYS A 125 -11.34 10.08 -10.82
CA LYS A 125 -10.78 10.87 -9.71
C LYS A 125 -11.75 11.03 -8.56
N LEU A 126 -11.33 10.57 -7.38
CA LEU A 126 -12.09 10.62 -6.13
C LEU A 126 -11.38 11.55 -5.13
N ASP A 127 -11.19 12.81 -5.53
CA ASP A 127 -10.45 13.83 -4.76
C ASP A 127 -11.28 14.56 -3.71
N SER A 128 -12.51 14.10 -3.42
CA SER A 128 -13.31 14.66 -2.35
C SER A 128 -14.32 13.66 -1.81
N LYS A 129 -14.75 13.83 -0.55
CA LYS A 129 -15.81 13.04 0.06
C LYS A 129 -17.11 13.06 -0.77
N LYS A 130 -17.42 14.19 -1.40
CA LYS A 130 -18.58 14.31 -2.30
C LYS A 130 -18.45 13.40 -3.53
N ASN A 131 -17.29 13.42 -4.19
CA ASN A 131 -17.04 12.58 -5.36
C ASN A 131 -17.05 11.09 -4.99
N ILE A 132 -16.49 10.74 -3.82
CA ILE A 132 -16.53 9.38 -3.28
C ILE A 132 -17.98 8.94 -3.04
N GLN A 133 -18.80 9.78 -2.42
CA GLN A 133 -20.21 9.44 -2.18
C GLN A 133 -20.96 9.26 -3.50
N GLN A 134 -20.78 10.17 -4.45
CA GLN A 134 -21.38 10.04 -5.78
C GLN A 134 -20.95 8.75 -6.48
N ALA A 135 -19.67 8.37 -6.37
CA ALA A 135 -19.13 7.14 -6.92
C ALA A 135 -19.75 5.87 -6.30
N LYS A 136 -20.04 5.89 -4.99
CA LYS A 136 -20.79 4.83 -4.30
C LYS A 136 -22.22 4.74 -4.81
N ASP A 137 -22.92 5.87 -4.91
CA ASP A 137 -24.32 5.93 -5.32
C ASP A 137 -24.53 5.37 -6.74
N VAL A 138 -23.57 5.59 -7.64
CA VAL A 138 -23.62 5.07 -9.02
C VAL A 138 -22.97 3.69 -9.20
N LYS A 139 -22.40 3.11 -8.13
CA LYS A 139 -21.66 1.84 -8.11
C LYS A 139 -20.56 1.79 -9.18
N ILE A 140 -19.67 2.78 -9.18
CA ILE A 140 -18.67 2.92 -10.26
C ILE A 140 -17.75 1.69 -10.38
N ALA A 141 -17.43 1.00 -9.27
CA ALA A 141 -16.59 -0.21 -9.30
C ALA A 141 -17.20 -1.33 -10.15
N SER A 142 -18.52 -1.48 -10.16
CA SER A 142 -19.22 -2.49 -10.97
C SER A 142 -19.30 -2.14 -12.45
N ARG A 143 -18.99 -0.89 -12.82
CA ARG A 143 -18.90 -0.44 -14.22
C ARG A 143 -17.47 -0.48 -14.75
N ASN A 144 -16.51 -0.82 -13.89
CA ASN A 144 -15.11 -0.75 -14.24
C ASN A 144 -14.81 -1.75 -15.38
N ASN A 145 -14.31 -1.22 -16.49
CA ASN A 145 -13.74 -2.01 -17.56
C ASN A 145 -12.21 -2.10 -17.33
N LYS A 146 -11.52 -3.08 -17.93
CA LYS A 146 -10.04 -3.24 -17.75
C LYS A 146 -9.20 -1.99 -18.06
N LYS A 147 -9.79 -0.94 -18.63
CA LYS A 147 -9.16 0.31 -19.03
C LYS A 147 -9.53 1.48 -18.12
N SER A 148 -10.06 1.27 -16.91
CA SER A 148 -10.22 2.36 -15.96
C SER A 148 -9.51 2.12 -14.62
N ALA A 149 -9.06 3.20 -14.00
CA ALA A 149 -8.35 3.18 -12.73
C ALA A 149 -8.91 4.27 -11.81
N ILE A 150 -9.10 3.92 -10.53
CA ILE A 150 -9.50 4.88 -9.50
C ILE A 150 -8.26 5.61 -8.99
N LEU A 151 -8.30 6.93 -8.97
CA LEU A 151 -7.28 7.79 -8.35
C LEU A 151 -7.91 8.46 -7.13
N SER A 152 -7.32 8.27 -5.95
CA SER A 152 -7.78 8.99 -4.77
C SER A 152 -6.65 9.27 -3.77
N PRO A 153 -6.66 10.45 -3.13
CA PRO A 153 -5.87 10.67 -1.94
C PRO A 153 -6.55 10.08 -0.69
N PHE A 154 -7.87 9.89 -0.70
CA PHE A 154 -8.76 9.46 0.40
C PHE A 154 -8.83 7.93 0.58
N PHE A 155 -7.70 7.27 0.83
CA PHE A 155 -7.60 5.81 0.77
C PHE A 155 -8.68 5.08 1.58
N PRO A 156 -8.86 5.30 2.90
CA PRO A 156 -9.88 4.56 3.66
C PRO A 156 -11.31 4.79 3.16
N GLU A 157 -11.68 6.02 2.79
CA GLU A 157 -13.04 6.32 2.35
C GLU A 157 -13.33 5.89 0.92
N ALA A 158 -12.34 5.95 0.04
CA ALA A 158 -12.48 5.65 -1.37
C ALA A 158 -12.49 4.15 -1.67
N ILE A 159 -11.84 3.31 -0.84
CA ILE A 159 -11.94 1.85 -1.01
C ILE A 159 -13.35 1.33 -0.73
N GLU A 160 -14.19 2.07 0.00
CA GLU A 160 -15.61 1.71 0.18
C GLU A 160 -16.45 1.84 -1.10
N VAL A 161 -15.89 2.39 -2.18
CA VAL A 161 -16.52 2.39 -3.51
C VAL A 161 -16.46 0.99 -4.15
N LEU A 162 -15.52 0.17 -3.71
CA LEU A 162 -15.34 -1.21 -4.16
C LEU A 162 -16.48 -2.10 -3.65
N THR A 163 -16.61 -3.27 -4.26
CA THR A 163 -17.64 -4.25 -3.87
C THR A 163 -17.00 -5.62 -3.73
N PRO A 164 -17.67 -6.59 -3.06
CA PRO A 164 -17.16 -7.97 -2.99
C PRO A 164 -16.91 -8.61 -4.36
N ASP A 165 -17.64 -8.19 -5.40
CA ASP A 165 -17.48 -8.66 -6.78
C ASP A 165 -16.38 -7.88 -7.54
N ASN A 166 -16.00 -6.70 -7.06
CA ASN A 166 -15.02 -5.80 -7.68
C ASN A 166 -14.03 -5.31 -6.62
N LEU A 167 -13.17 -6.22 -6.17
CA LEU A 167 -12.13 -5.93 -5.19
C LEU A 167 -11.01 -5.08 -5.82
N GLY A 168 -10.30 -4.32 -4.99
CA GLY A 168 -9.25 -3.40 -5.44
C GLY A 168 -7.85 -3.97 -5.27
N ARG A 169 -6.90 -3.41 -6.03
CA ARG A 169 -5.46 -3.57 -5.80
C ARG A 169 -4.81 -2.20 -5.80
N ALA A 170 -4.12 -1.85 -4.73
CA ALA A 170 -3.56 -0.52 -4.59
C ALA A 170 -2.22 -0.41 -5.32
N VAL A 171 -1.93 0.75 -5.86
CA VAL A 171 -0.60 1.21 -6.24
C VAL A 171 -0.36 2.50 -5.46
N CYS A 172 0.81 2.65 -4.86
CA CYS A 172 1.17 3.86 -4.13
C CYS A 172 2.63 4.22 -4.37
N LEU A 173 2.90 5.48 -4.71
CA LEU A 173 4.23 6.06 -4.79
C LEU A 173 4.63 6.54 -3.39
N PHE A 174 5.56 5.81 -2.77
CA PHE A 174 6.12 6.21 -1.48
C PHE A 174 7.32 7.12 -1.69
N ARG A 175 7.41 8.13 -0.82
CA ARG A 175 8.49 9.12 -0.76
C ARG A 175 8.90 9.36 0.67
N HIS A 176 10.07 9.96 0.85
CA HIS A 176 10.57 10.29 2.16
C HIS A 176 9.61 11.27 2.91
N PRO A 177 9.37 11.13 4.23
CA PRO A 177 8.46 12.00 4.97
C PRO A 177 8.81 13.48 4.96
N LEU A 178 10.08 13.81 4.70
CA LEU A 178 10.49 15.19 4.45
C LEU A 178 9.76 15.80 3.26
N ASP A 179 9.42 15.04 2.24
CA ASP A 179 8.90 15.53 0.96
C ASP A 179 7.40 15.35 0.81
N TYR A 180 6.71 15.19 1.93
CA TYR A 180 5.27 15.12 1.97
C TYR A 180 4.64 16.47 1.55
N ASP A 181 3.95 16.46 0.41
CA ASP A 181 3.06 17.52 -0.07
C ASP A 181 1.62 17.00 -0.11
N PHE A 182 1.09 16.65 1.07
CA PHE A 182 -0.29 16.15 1.20
C PHE A 182 -1.32 17.13 0.62
N HIS A 183 -2.41 16.58 0.09
CA HIS A 183 -3.58 17.38 -0.29
C HIS A 183 -4.11 18.17 0.90
N SER A 184 -4.49 19.44 0.67
CA SER A 184 -5.02 20.32 1.71
C SER A 184 -6.23 19.72 2.42
N ASP A 185 -7.06 19.00 1.68
CA ASP A 185 -8.30 18.42 2.19
C ASP A 185 -8.05 17.24 3.11
N LEU A 186 -6.93 16.53 2.95
CA LEU A 186 -6.47 15.54 3.92
C LEU A 186 -6.09 16.23 5.23
N LEU A 187 -5.33 17.32 5.14
CA LEU A 187 -4.87 18.08 6.32
C LEU A 187 -6.01 18.75 7.08
N ASN A 188 -7.10 19.11 6.40
CA ASN A 188 -8.28 19.70 7.06
C ASN A 188 -9.03 18.65 7.89
N LYS A 189 -9.03 17.38 7.47
CA LYS A 189 -9.69 16.29 8.21
C LYS A 189 -9.11 16.13 9.61
N SER A 190 -7.78 16.21 9.73
CA SER A 190 -7.13 16.15 11.05
C SER A 190 -7.45 17.37 11.93
N GLN A 191 -7.82 18.51 11.34
CA GLN A 191 -8.17 19.73 12.07
C GLN A 191 -9.60 19.74 12.58
N GLU A 192 -10.55 19.15 11.84
CA GLU A 192 -11.96 19.11 12.24
C GLU A 192 -12.19 18.24 13.48
N GLU A 193 -11.46 17.12 13.58
CA GLU A 193 -11.61 16.14 14.66
C GLU A 193 -10.96 16.60 15.98
N ASP A 194 -10.08 17.60 15.93
CA ASP A 194 -9.32 18.03 17.10
C ASP A 194 -9.21 19.56 17.21
N LYS A 195 -10.36 20.21 17.45
CA LYS A 195 -10.44 21.66 17.68
C LYS A 195 -9.63 22.15 18.89
N ASN A 196 -9.21 21.23 19.76
CA ASN A 196 -8.58 21.55 21.04
C ASN A 196 -7.11 21.06 21.14
N SER A 197 -6.65 20.12 20.31
CA SER A 197 -5.23 19.74 20.35
C SER A 197 -4.38 20.60 19.42
N GLN A 198 -3.22 20.95 19.93
CA GLN A 198 -2.13 21.50 19.16
C GLN A 198 -1.86 20.56 17.98
N LYS A 199 -2.08 21.05 16.75
CA LYS A 199 -2.00 20.33 15.48
C LYS A 199 -0.87 19.29 15.50
N LYS A 200 -1.21 18.03 15.82
CA LYS A 200 -0.27 16.91 15.80
C LYS A 200 -0.05 16.49 14.37
N THR A 201 1.12 16.84 13.83
CA THR A 201 1.54 16.44 12.48
C THR A 201 2.50 15.26 12.50
N ASP A 202 2.82 14.71 13.67
CA ASP A 202 3.73 13.58 13.84
C ASP A 202 3.15 12.32 13.19
N ASN A 203 3.98 11.60 12.44
CA ASN A 203 3.63 10.30 11.84
C ASN A 203 2.30 10.33 11.06
N TYR A 204 2.08 11.40 10.31
CA TYR A 204 0.82 11.69 9.66
C TYR A 204 0.36 10.58 8.72
N LEU A 205 1.25 9.93 7.96
CA LEU A 205 0.85 8.89 7.01
C LEU A 205 0.26 7.67 7.73
N ILE A 206 0.90 7.22 8.82
CA ILE A 206 0.37 6.11 9.63
C ILE A 206 -0.96 6.47 10.28
N ARG A 207 -1.07 7.67 10.85
CA ARG A 207 -2.33 8.17 11.44
C ARG A 207 -3.43 8.21 10.39
N TYR A 208 -3.08 8.67 9.20
CA TYR A 208 -3.99 8.81 8.09
C TYR A 208 -4.52 7.46 7.59
N ILE A 209 -3.63 6.48 7.38
CA ILE A 209 -4.01 5.12 7.00
C ILE A 209 -5.10 4.61 7.95
N PHE A 210 -4.85 4.59 9.26
CA PHE A 210 -5.78 3.97 10.21
C PHE A 210 -6.89 4.89 10.72
N ASN A 211 -7.02 6.09 10.13
CA ASN A 211 -7.91 7.14 10.65
C ASN A 211 -7.75 7.36 12.17
N HIS A 212 -6.50 7.28 12.66
CA HIS A 212 -6.14 7.36 14.08
C HIS A 212 -5.36 8.65 14.36
N PHE A 213 -6.08 9.78 14.38
CA PHE A 213 -5.47 11.10 14.59
C PHE A 213 -5.25 11.45 16.06
N GLN A 214 -5.95 10.78 16.97
CA GLN A 214 -5.81 10.99 18.41
C GLN A 214 -4.73 10.08 19.02
N GLY A 215 -4.33 10.34 20.26
CA GLY A 215 -3.38 9.47 20.99
C GLY A 215 -1.94 9.46 20.43
N SER A 216 -1.18 8.46 20.88
CA SER A 216 0.19 8.19 20.45
C SER A 216 0.21 7.06 19.42
N VAL A 217 0.93 7.26 18.30
CA VAL A 217 1.28 6.16 17.39
C VAL A 217 2.33 5.29 18.07
N GLY A 218 2.14 3.97 18.06
CA GLY A 218 3.09 3.00 18.60
C GLY A 218 3.55 1.97 17.58
N PHE A 219 4.22 0.93 18.08
CA PHE A 219 4.71 -0.18 17.26
C PHE A 219 3.60 -1.01 16.64
N LYS A 220 2.41 -1.05 17.27
CA LYS A 220 1.25 -1.75 16.73
C LYS A 220 0.80 -1.10 15.42
N GLU A 221 0.55 0.21 15.43
CA GLU A 221 0.12 0.95 14.24
C GLU A 221 1.17 0.91 13.13
N LEU A 222 2.46 0.98 13.48
CA LEU A 222 3.53 0.76 12.50
C LEU A 222 3.49 -0.65 11.91
N GLY A 223 3.30 -1.68 12.74
CA GLY A 223 3.20 -3.07 12.29
C GLY A 223 2.02 -3.28 11.33
N ASP A 224 0.86 -2.74 11.70
CA ASP A 224 -0.36 -2.76 10.90
C ASP A 224 -0.11 -2.02 9.56
N ALA A 225 0.54 -0.86 9.57
CA ALA A 225 0.87 -0.09 8.35
C ALA A 225 1.78 -0.88 7.41
N LYS A 226 2.83 -1.49 7.95
CA LYS A 226 3.75 -2.33 7.18
C LYS A 226 3.03 -3.51 6.55
N GLN A 227 2.12 -4.14 7.29
CA GLN A 227 1.31 -5.25 6.79
C GLN A 227 0.42 -4.81 5.62
N LEU A 228 -0.29 -3.69 5.77
CA LEU A 228 -1.11 -3.11 4.71
C LEU A 228 -0.30 -2.83 3.44
N VAL A 229 0.83 -2.13 3.57
CA VAL A 229 1.71 -1.80 2.44
C VAL A 229 2.19 -3.06 1.73
N ARG A 230 2.63 -4.08 2.49
CA ARG A 230 3.15 -5.32 1.91
C ARG A 230 2.10 -6.10 1.13
N ASP A 231 0.92 -6.23 1.70
CA ASP A 231 -0.09 -7.14 1.20
C ASP A 231 -0.93 -6.48 0.10
N VAL A 232 -1.29 -5.20 0.24
CA VAL A 232 -2.31 -4.53 -0.58
C VAL A 232 -1.72 -3.64 -1.67
N CYS A 233 -0.51 -3.10 -1.46
CA CYS A 233 0.08 -2.15 -2.40
C CYS A 233 1.09 -2.83 -3.33
N VAL A 234 0.96 -2.58 -4.63
CA VAL A 234 2.10 -2.55 -5.54
C VAL A 234 2.92 -1.33 -5.14
N VAL A 235 3.96 -1.59 -4.36
CA VAL A 235 4.76 -0.56 -3.70
C VAL A 235 5.63 0.10 -4.75
N SER A 236 5.47 1.40 -4.98
CA SER A 236 6.25 2.18 -5.92
C SER A 236 7.17 3.16 -5.19
N ASN A 237 8.32 3.48 -5.78
CA ASN A 237 9.30 4.41 -5.21
C ASN A 237 9.37 5.68 -6.05
N MET A 238 9.28 6.84 -5.40
CA MET A 238 9.37 8.14 -6.06
C MET A 238 10.71 8.36 -6.78
N ASP A 239 11.83 7.96 -6.18
CA ASP A 239 13.16 8.03 -6.82
C ASP A 239 13.27 7.21 -8.12
N LYS A 240 12.40 6.19 -8.25
CA LYS A 240 12.31 5.27 -9.38
C LYS A 240 10.92 5.33 -10.00
N THR A 241 10.38 6.54 -10.15
CA THR A 241 8.99 6.75 -10.58
C THR A 241 8.72 6.09 -11.93
N THR A 242 9.59 6.28 -12.93
CA THR A 242 9.43 5.70 -14.27
C THR A 242 9.36 4.18 -14.19
N GLU A 243 10.36 3.54 -13.58
CA GLU A 243 10.42 2.08 -13.45
C GLU A 243 9.27 1.53 -12.61
N SER A 244 8.83 2.28 -11.60
CA SER A 244 7.72 1.88 -10.74
C SER A 244 6.37 1.92 -11.46
N ILE A 245 6.13 2.94 -12.29
CA ILE A 245 4.89 3.04 -13.08
C ILE A 245 4.86 1.97 -14.18
N GLU A 246 5.97 1.76 -14.89
CA GLU A 246 6.08 0.70 -15.91
C GLU A 246 5.82 -0.68 -15.30
N ARG A 247 6.34 -0.94 -14.10
CA ARG A 247 6.07 -2.19 -13.39
C ARG A 247 4.60 -2.32 -12.98
N ALA A 248 3.99 -1.24 -12.50
CA ALA A 248 2.55 -1.24 -12.19
C ALA A 248 1.71 -1.51 -13.45
N ALA A 249 2.05 -0.89 -14.59
CA ALA A 249 1.39 -1.14 -15.86
C ALA A 249 1.55 -2.60 -16.32
N ALA A 250 2.75 -3.18 -16.21
CA ALA A 250 3.01 -4.58 -16.51
C ALA A 250 2.24 -5.54 -15.57
N TYR A 251 2.05 -5.15 -14.30
CA TYR A 251 1.27 -5.92 -13.32
C TYR A 251 -0.22 -5.97 -13.68
N PHE A 252 -0.81 -4.85 -14.11
CA PHE A 252 -2.21 -4.79 -14.56
C PHE A 252 -2.40 -5.19 -16.04
N GLY A 253 -1.31 -5.44 -16.77
CA GLY A 253 -1.35 -5.81 -18.18
C GLY A 253 -1.75 -4.67 -19.11
N TRP A 254 -1.47 -3.42 -18.75
CA TRP A 254 -1.68 -2.29 -19.65
C TRP A 254 -0.57 -2.22 -20.70
N ALA A 255 -0.98 -1.98 -21.93
CA ALA A 255 -0.09 -1.72 -23.05
C ALA A 255 -0.04 -0.22 -23.35
N LEU A 256 1.06 0.23 -23.94
CA LEU A 256 1.16 1.60 -24.44
C LEU A 256 0.09 1.86 -25.51
N THR A 257 -0.45 3.07 -25.55
CA THR A 257 -1.38 3.47 -26.61
C THR A 257 -0.70 3.49 -27.97
N GLU A 258 -1.45 3.26 -29.04
CA GLU A 258 -0.93 3.41 -30.40
C GLU A 258 -0.34 4.81 -30.59
N GLY A 259 0.91 4.86 -31.05
CA GLY A 259 1.66 6.12 -31.24
C GLY A 259 2.39 6.64 -30.00
N SER A 260 2.18 6.06 -28.81
CA SER A 260 3.02 6.35 -27.64
C SER A 260 4.37 5.64 -27.78
N THR A 261 5.45 6.35 -27.46
CA THR A 261 6.81 5.80 -27.42
C THR A 261 7.08 5.12 -26.08
N GLU A 262 8.10 4.25 -26.03
CA GLU A 262 8.64 3.72 -24.76
C GLU A 262 9.13 4.84 -23.84
N SER A 263 9.47 6.01 -24.38
CA SER A 263 9.89 7.18 -23.60
C SER A 263 8.74 7.97 -22.95
N CYS A 264 7.47 7.70 -23.31
CA CYS A 264 6.34 8.54 -22.88
C CYS A 264 6.26 8.73 -21.36
N VAL A 265 6.44 7.66 -20.59
CA VAL A 265 6.42 7.71 -19.12
C VAL A 265 7.55 8.62 -18.62
N LYS A 266 8.76 8.38 -19.11
CA LYS A 266 9.95 9.15 -18.75
C LYS A 266 9.80 10.62 -19.08
N ASP A 267 9.30 10.94 -20.27
CA ASP A 267 9.13 12.33 -20.74
C ASP A 267 8.17 13.11 -19.83
N ILE A 268 7.10 12.47 -19.34
CA ILE A 268 6.15 13.08 -18.39
C ILE A 268 6.79 13.26 -17.01
N VAL A 269 7.50 12.24 -16.50
CA VAL A 269 8.18 12.28 -15.20
C VAL A 269 9.26 13.37 -15.20
N ASP A 270 10.09 13.42 -16.25
CA ASP A 270 11.17 14.41 -16.43
C ASP A 270 10.62 15.84 -16.64
N ALA A 271 9.40 15.98 -17.16
CA ALA A 271 8.73 17.28 -17.28
C ALA A 271 8.20 17.79 -15.93
N ILE A 272 7.72 16.89 -15.06
CA ILE A 272 7.19 17.25 -13.74
C ILE A 272 8.31 17.45 -12.71
N LYS A 273 9.39 16.65 -12.80
CA LYS A 273 10.56 16.66 -11.91
C LYS A 273 10.16 16.62 -10.43
N PRO A 274 9.64 15.49 -9.93
CA PRO A 274 9.47 15.35 -8.49
C PRO A 274 10.82 15.56 -7.81
N THR A 275 10.89 16.52 -6.89
CA THR A 275 12.11 16.84 -6.15
C THR A 275 12.04 16.18 -4.78
N GLU A 276 12.99 15.30 -4.50
CA GLU A 276 13.27 14.87 -3.12
C GLU A 276 14.28 15.80 -2.48
N ARG A 277 14.05 16.17 -1.22
CA ARG A 277 14.96 17.00 -0.44
C ARG A 277 15.94 16.10 0.30
N TYR A 278 17.21 16.32 0.04
CA TYR A 278 18.27 15.77 0.86
C TYR A 278 18.48 16.65 2.09
N VAL A 279 18.47 16.03 3.28
CA VAL A 279 18.83 16.68 4.54
C VAL A 279 19.98 15.91 5.15
N ASP A 280 20.96 16.63 5.67
CA ASP A 280 22.09 16.03 6.37
C ASP A 280 21.62 15.43 7.70
N HIS A 281 21.86 14.13 7.88
CA HIS A 281 21.42 13.35 9.02
C HIS A 281 22.15 13.71 10.32
N ASP A 282 23.27 14.44 10.24
CA ASP A 282 24.06 14.83 11.41
C ASP A 282 23.63 16.20 11.99
N THR A 283 22.52 16.75 11.51
CA THR A 283 22.02 18.07 11.94
C THR A 283 21.03 17.97 13.11
N PRO A 284 21.04 18.94 14.05
CA PRO A 284 20.02 19.02 15.11
C PRO A 284 18.59 19.12 14.58
N GLU A 285 18.41 19.74 13.41
CA GLU A 285 17.14 19.85 12.71
C GLU A 285 16.64 18.47 12.27
N TRP A 286 17.53 17.62 11.74
CA TRP A 286 17.20 16.25 11.38
C TRP A 286 16.85 15.41 12.60
N GLU A 287 17.61 15.51 13.70
CA GLU A 287 17.31 14.75 14.92
C GLU A 287 15.91 15.08 15.45
N LYS A 288 15.56 16.37 15.45
CA LYS A 288 14.22 16.83 15.83
C LYS A 288 13.16 16.28 14.86
N PHE A 289 13.38 16.40 13.55
CA PHE A 289 12.47 15.87 12.55
C PHE A 289 12.25 14.36 12.70
N TYR A 290 13.33 13.59 12.76
CA TYR A 290 13.27 12.14 12.89
C TYR A 290 12.55 11.73 14.18
N ARG A 291 12.69 12.47 15.27
CA ARG A 291 11.95 12.24 16.51
C ARG A 291 10.44 12.40 16.33
N ASP A 292 10.03 13.45 15.61
CA ASP A 292 8.61 13.75 15.37
C ASP A 292 8.00 12.82 14.30
N TYR A 293 8.78 12.33 13.34
CA TYR A 293 8.30 11.51 12.21
C TYR A 293 8.88 10.08 12.19
N LYS A 294 9.33 9.59 13.34
CA LYS A 294 10.07 8.32 13.47
C LYS A 294 9.39 7.15 12.77
N PHE A 295 8.09 6.98 12.97
CA PHE A 295 7.37 5.84 12.43
C PHE A 295 7.07 5.99 10.94
N ASP A 296 6.79 7.20 10.45
CA ASP A 296 6.68 7.44 9.00
C ASP A 296 8.02 7.20 8.30
N CYS A 297 9.15 7.59 8.91
CA CYS A 297 10.48 7.28 8.37
C CYS A 297 10.73 5.76 8.33
N GLN A 298 10.39 5.05 9.41
CA GLN A 298 10.52 3.58 9.45
C GLN A 298 9.57 2.88 8.47
N LEU A 299 8.39 3.44 8.20
CA LEU A 299 7.47 2.94 7.19
C LEU A 299 8.05 3.18 5.79
N TYR A 300 8.63 4.35 5.53
CA TYR A 300 9.31 4.65 4.27
C TYR A 300 10.46 3.67 3.99
N GLU A 301 11.37 3.47 4.95
CA GLU A 301 12.44 2.47 4.83
C GLU A 301 11.90 1.07 4.53
N PHE A 302 10.80 0.69 5.19
CA PHE A 302 10.13 -0.57 4.90
C PHE A 302 9.57 -0.61 3.47
N THR A 303 8.96 0.48 2.97
CA THR A 303 8.46 0.53 1.59
C THR A 303 9.59 0.36 0.57
N GLN A 304 10.79 0.87 0.86
CA GLN A 304 11.98 0.66 0.03
C GLN A 304 12.39 -0.82 -0.01
N GLN A 305 12.30 -1.52 1.12
CA GLN A 305 12.57 -2.95 1.19
C GLN A 305 11.47 -3.76 0.46
N ALA A 306 10.21 -3.41 0.67
CA ALA A 306 9.06 -4.04 0.02
C ALA A 306 9.11 -3.85 -1.50
N TRP A 307 9.47 -2.66 -1.99
CA TRP A 307 9.67 -2.38 -3.42
C TRP A 307 10.69 -3.34 -4.05
N ARG A 308 11.84 -3.56 -3.37
CA ARG A 308 12.88 -4.48 -3.83
C ARG A 308 12.41 -5.93 -3.80
N ALA A 309 11.73 -6.35 -2.74
CA ALA A 309 11.18 -7.70 -2.62
C ALA A 309 10.13 -7.96 -3.73
N GLN A 310 9.29 -6.99 -4.02
CA GLN A 310 8.25 -7.08 -5.06
C GLN A 310 8.81 -7.18 -6.48
N ILE A 311 10.05 -6.74 -6.75
CA ILE A 311 10.71 -7.01 -8.04
C ILE A 311 10.78 -8.52 -8.32
N GLN A 312 10.93 -9.33 -7.27
CA GLN A 312 11.05 -10.79 -7.40
C GLN A 312 9.69 -11.49 -7.31
N THR A 313 8.72 -10.93 -6.58
CA THR A 313 7.46 -11.61 -6.26
C THR A 313 6.27 -11.14 -7.07
N ILE A 314 6.26 -9.88 -7.55
CA ILE A 314 5.22 -9.39 -8.45
C ILE A 314 5.59 -9.79 -9.88
N VAL A 315 4.74 -10.63 -10.46
CA VAL A 315 4.92 -11.19 -11.78
C VAL A 315 4.12 -10.35 -12.79
N PRO A 316 4.63 -10.01 -13.99
CA PRO A 316 3.82 -9.36 -15.02
C PRO A 316 2.61 -10.20 -15.42
N LEU A 317 1.47 -9.58 -15.74
CA LEU A 317 0.21 -10.30 -16.00
C LEU A 317 0.35 -11.36 -17.10
N ALA A 318 1.07 -11.06 -18.18
CA ALA A 318 1.29 -12.00 -19.28
C ALA A 318 1.96 -13.31 -18.78
N LEU A 319 2.92 -13.20 -17.86
CA LEU A 319 3.60 -14.35 -17.27
C LEU A 319 2.74 -15.05 -16.22
N GLN A 320 1.88 -14.32 -15.49
CA GLN A 320 0.87 -14.92 -14.60
C GLN A 320 -0.07 -15.83 -15.41
N GLN A 321 -0.64 -15.32 -16.50
CA GLN A 321 -1.56 -16.04 -17.40
C GLN A 321 -0.88 -17.25 -18.06
N GLN A 322 0.38 -17.10 -18.48
CA GLN A 322 1.15 -18.22 -19.04
C GLN A 322 1.30 -19.37 -18.03
N ARG A 323 1.61 -19.04 -16.77
CA ARG A 323 1.77 -20.04 -15.70
C ARG A 323 0.45 -20.73 -15.38
N GLU A 324 -0.66 -20.01 -15.38
CA GLU A 324 -1.99 -20.59 -15.17
C GLU A 324 -2.40 -21.54 -16.29
N ASN A 325 -2.23 -21.13 -17.56
CA ASN A 325 -2.50 -21.99 -18.71
C ASN A 325 -1.66 -23.28 -18.68
N GLN A 326 -0.40 -23.20 -18.23
CA GLN A 326 0.44 -24.40 -18.04
C GLN A 326 -0.10 -25.32 -16.94
N ARG A 327 -0.64 -24.78 -15.85
CA ARG A 327 -1.26 -25.57 -14.76
C ARG A 327 -2.51 -26.30 -15.25
N LEU A 328 -3.41 -25.60 -15.95
CA LEU A 328 -4.64 -26.20 -16.49
C LEU A 328 -4.34 -27.34 -17.47
N ARG A 329 -3.32 -27.17 -18.33
CA ARG A 329 -2.88 -28.23 -19.25
C ARG A 329 -2.39 -29.48 -18.54
N ARG A 330 -1.65 -29.33 -17.44
CA ARG A 330 -1.16 -30.47 -16.64
C ARG A 330 -2.31 -31.18 -15.94
N GLN A 331 -3.25 -30.44 -15.34
CA GLN A 331 -4.43 -31.02 -14.70
C GLN A 331 -5.25 -31.86 -15.68
N HIS A 332 -5.48 -31.37 -16.90
CA HIS A 332 -6.15 -32.16 -17.94
C HIS A 332 -5.39 -33.43 -18.33
N GLN A 333 -4.05 -33.37 -18.43
CA GLN A 333 -3.24 -34.56 -18.70
C GLN A 333 -3.34 -35.59 -17.57
N ASP A 334 -3.27 -35.14 -16.32
CA ASP A 334 -3.38 -36.02 -15.15
C ASP A 334 -4.78 -36.67 -15.06
N GLU A 335 -5.85 -35.95 -15.42
CA GLU A 335 -7.22 -36.48 -15.50
C GLU A 335 -7.39 -37.49 -16.63
N GLU A 336 -6.78 -37.25 -17.80
CA GLU A 336 -6.76 -38.18 -18.93
C GLU A 336 -5.98 -39.46 -18.62
N GLU A 337 -4.89 -39.37 -17.85
CA GLU A 337 -4.11 -40.54 -17.43
C GLU A 337 -4.80 -41.38 -16.34
N ALA A 338 -5.74 -40.78 -15.59
CA ALA A 338 -6.46 -41.44 -14.50
C ALA A 338 -7.76 -42.16 -14.94
N GLY A 339 -8.29 -41.83 -16.12
CA GLY A 339 -9.54 -42.40 -16.67
C GLY A 339 -9.28 -43.55 -17.65
#